data_AF-A0A976L2W9-F1
#
_entry.id   AF-A0A976L2W9-F1
#
_cell.length_a   1.000
_cell.length_b   1.000
_cell.length_c   1.000
_cell.angle_alpha   90.00
_cell.angle_beta   90.00
_cell.angle_gamma   90.00
#
_symmetry.space_group_name_H-M   'P 1'
#
loop_
_entity.id
_entity.type
_entity.pdbx_description
1 polymer ?
#
loop_
_entity_poly.entity_id
_entity_poly.type
_entity_poly.pdbx_seq_one_letter_code
_entity_poly.pdbx_strand_id
1 'polypeptide(L)'
;MNKEILIHEFDSLMNTLDHIQEEQSIVKRKLSILLESAVLLDFLVWSEELLQQILNRETAVLLLRKDINAFKKSVLTKKTVAIYVDLTQHKFFKKFKDQVHYLENEFSDWKLEADEKLEEAKMNPTKVI
;
A
#
# COMPACT_ATOMS: atom_id res chain seq x y z
N MET A 1 -3.55 -20.29 17.89
CA MET A 1 -2.20 -19.76 17.54
C MET A 1 -1.58 -19.10 18.78
N ASN A 2 -0.25 -19.12 18.99
CA ASN A 2 0.35 -18.41 20.12
C ASN A 2 0.18 -16.88 19.95
N LYS A 3 -0.16 -16.17 21.02
CA LYS A 3 -0.34 -14.71 21.03
C LYS A 3 0.92 -13.97 20.55
N GLU A 4 2.10 -14.44 20.89
CA GLU A 4 3.37 -13.85 20.43
C GLU A 4 3.56 -14.02 18.92
N ILE A 5 3.26 -15.22 18.40
CA ILE A 5 3.30 -15.50 16.95
C ILE A 5 2.33 -14.57 16.21
N LEU A 6 1.10 -14.43 16.70
CA LEU A 6 0.10 -13.54 16.12
C LEU A 6 0.54 -12.06 16.13
N ILE A 7 1.24 -11.62 17.17
CA ILE A 7 1.78 -10.24 17.25
C ILE A 7 2.88 -10.05 16.20
N HIS A 8 3.82 -10.99 16.09
CA HIS A 8 4.87 -10.94 15.06
C HIS A 8 4.28 -10.95 13.65
N GLU A 9 3.24 -11.73 13.41
CA GLU A 9 2.55 -11.73 12.13
C GLU A 9 1.87 -10.39 11.84
N PHE A 10 1.27 -9.71 12.83
CA PHE A 10 0.78 -8.35 12.64
C PHE A 10 1.89 -7.36 12.28
N ASP A 11 3.04 -7.46 12.92
CA ASP A 11 4.18 -6.59 12.61
C ASP A 11 4.68 -6.84 11.19
N SER A 12 4.70 -8.10 10.74
CA SER A 12 5.00 -8.43 9.34
C SER A 12 4.02 -7.79 8.36
N LEU A 13 2.71 -7.83 8.63
CA LEU A 13 1.70 -7.19 7.78
C LEU A 13 1.89 -5.67 7.74
N MET A 14 2.21 -5.05 8.88
CA MET A 14 2.46 -3.61 8.96
C MET A 14 3.71 -3.21 8.17
N ASN A 15 4.77 -4.02 8.22
CA ASN A 15 6.00 -3.76 7.46
C ASN A 15 5.73 -3.79 5.94
N THR A 16 4.92 -4.72 5.44
CA THR A 16 4.52 -4.72 4.02
C THR A 16 3.78 -3.44 3.64
N LEU A 17 2.85 -2.98 4.49
CA LEU A 17 2.11 -1.74 4.26
C LEU A 17 3.02 -0.50 4.32
N ASP A 18 4.00 -0.48 5.22
CA ASP A 18 5.00 0.59 5.31
C ASP A 18 5.88 0.64 4.05
N HIS A 19 6.31 -0.52 3.54
CA HIS A 19 7.06 -0.62 2.29
C HIS A 19 6.27 -0.07 1.10
N ILE A 20 4.99 -0.43 0.97
CA ILE A 20 4.11 0.10 -0.09
C ILE A 20 4.05 1.64 -0.05
N GLN A 21 3.93 2.24 1.14
CA GLN A 21 3.86 3.70 1.28
C GLN A 21 5.19 4.41 0.97
N GLU A 22 6.31 3.78 1.32
CA GLU A 22 7.64 4.28 0.97
C GLU A 22 7.81 4.32 -0.55
N GLU A 23 7.47 3.23 -1.23
CA GLU A 23 7.57 3.13 -2.69
C GLU A 23 6.61 4.09 -3.41
N GLN A 24 5.37 4.28 -2.91
CA GLN A 24 4.48 5.34 -3.41
C GLN A 24 5.09 6.74 -3.27
N SER A 25 5.85 6.98 -2.20
CA SER A 25 6.54 8.26 -1.99
C SER A 25 7.69 8.46 -2.97
N ILE A 26 8.36 7.39 -3.38
CA ILE A 26 9.38 7.41 -4.43
C ILE A 26 8.74 7.76 -5.79
N VAL A 27 7.64 7.10 -6.15
CA VAL A 27 6.90 7.39 -7.40
C VAL A 27 6.44 8.84 -7.44
N LYS A 28 5.84 9.36 -6.36
CA LYS A 28 5.47 10.78 -6.27
C LYS A 28 6.65 11.71 -6.48
N ARG A 29 7.80 11.42 -5.87
CA ARG A 29 9.01 12.24 -6.03
C ARG A 29 9.49 12.27 -7.47
N LYS A 30 9.52 11.11 -8.15
CA LYS A 30 9.86 11.02 -9.57
C LYS A 30 8.91 11.86 -10.43
N LEU A 31 7.60 11.75 -10.17
CA LEU A 31 6.58 12.53 -10.87
C LEU A 31 6.78 14.04 -10.67
N SER A 32 7.01 14.50 -9.44
CA SER A 32 7.24 15.91 -9.14
C SER A 32 8.44 16.47 -9.91
N ILE A 33 9.55 15.72 -9.99
CA ILE A 33 10.74 16.14 -10.75
C ILE A 33 10.41 16.32 -12.24
N LEU A 34 9.61 15.42 -12.82
CA LEU A 34 9.23 15.53 -14.23
C LEU A 34 8.27 16.68 -14.49
N LEU A 35 7.33 16.94 -13.58
CA LEU A 35 6.40 18.07 -13.69
C LEU A 35 7.08 19.44 -13.64
N GLU A 36 8.27 19.53 -13.02
CA GLU A 36 9.09 20.74 -13.02
C GLU A 36 9.80 21.00 -14.36
N SER A 37 9.92 19.99 -15.23
CA SER A 37 10.46 20.12 -16.59
C SER A 37 9.33 20.46 -17.57
N ALA A 38 9.57 21.25 -18.63
CA ALA A 38 8.48 21.67 -19.54
C ALA A 38 7.70 20.48 -20.11
N VAL A 39 6.41 20.36 -19.74
CA VAL A 39 5.59 19.16 -19.94
C VAL A 39 4.57 19.33 -21.08
N LEU A 40 4.38 18.28 -21.90
CA LEU A 40 3.27 18.16 -22.85
C LEU A 40 1.91 17.96 -22.16
N LEU A 41 0.82 18.41 -22.79
CA LEU A 41 -0.53 18.31 -22.22
C LEU A 41 -0.92 16.85 -21.85
N ASP A 42 -0.57 15.88 -22.68
CA ASP A 42 -0.94 14.46 -22.46
C ASP A 42 -0.27 13.88 -21.21
N PHE A 43 0.97 14.28 -20.93
CA PHE A 43 1.65 13.88 -19.70
C PHE A 43 1.02 14.54 -18.47
N LEU A 44 0.49 15.77 -18.57
CA LEU A 44 -0.24 16.40 -17.46
C LEU A 44 -1.50 15.63 -17.10
N VAL A 45 -2.30 15.23 -18.11
CA VAL A 45 -3.51 14.42 -17.90
C VAL A 45 -3.15 13.09 -17.22
N TRP A 46 -2.16 12.38 -17.75
CA TRP A 46 -1.69 11.14 -17.14
C TRP A 46 -1.15 11.34 -15.72
N SER A 47 -0.49 12.46 -15.44
CA SER A 47 0.02 12.79 -14.11
C SER A 47 -1.10 12.99 -13.09
N GLU A 48 -2.20 13.64 -13.48
CA GLU A 48 -3.39 13.79 -12.63
C GLU A 48 -4.01 12.43 -12.31
N GLU A 49 -4.14 11.56 -13.31
CA GLU A 49 -4.61 10.19 -13.11
C GLU A 49 -3.70 9.41 -12.15
N LEU A 50 -2.38 9.50 -12.33
CA LEU A 50 -1.39 8.85 -11.48
C LEU A 50 -1.48 9.36 -10.03
N LEU A 51 -1.63 10.68 -9.83
CA LEU A 51 -1.80 11.25 -8.49
C LEU A 51 -3.07 10.76 -7.81
N GLN A 52 -4.20 10.68 -8.53
CA GLN A 52 -5.44 10.15 -7.98
C GLN A 52 -5.31 8.68 -7.60
N GLN A 53 -4.64 7.91 -8.45
CA GLN A 53 -4.30 6.50 -8.21
C GLN A 53 -3.43 6.32 -6.95
N ILE A 54 -2.44 7.20 -6.73
CA ILE A 54 -1.63 7.20 -5.51
C ILE A 54 -2.49 7.49 -4.28
N LEU A 55 -3.31 8.56 -4.31
CA LEU A 55 -4.18 8.93 -3.19
C LEU A 55 -5.16 7.81 -2.79
N ASN A 56 -5.70 7.10 -3.79
CA ASN A 56 -6.58 5.96 -3.54
C ASN A 56 -5.84 4.83 -2.80
N ARG A 57 -4.61 4.52 -3.20
CA ARG A 57 -3.79 3.48 -2.57
C ARG A 57 -3.31 3.89 -1.18
N GLU A 58 -2.92 5.14 -0.98
CA GLU A 58 -2.60 5.68 0.35
C GLU A 58 -3.77 5.57 1.31
N THR A 59 -4.99 5.87 0.83
CA THR A 59 -6.22 5.75 1.59
C THR A 59 -6.49 4.28 1.96
N ALA A 60 -6.34 3.37 1.00
CA ALA A 60 -6.52 1.93 1.24
C ALA A 60 -5.53 1.40 2.30
N VAL A 61 -4.25 1.77 2.20
CA VAL A 61 -3.23 1.40 3.18
C VAL A 61 -3.56 1.99 4.56
N LEU A 62 -3.92 3.27 4.64
CA LEU A 62 -4.27 3.92 5.90
C LEU A 62 -5.45 3.22 6.60
N LEU A 63 -6.50 2.89 5.86
CA LEU A 63 -7.68 2.19 6.40
C LEU A 63 -7.28 0.81 6.93
N LEU A 64 -6.52 0.04 6.15
CA LEU A 64 -6.10 -1.30 6.56
C LEU A 64 -5.16 -1.26 7.78
N ARG A 65 -4.22 -0.31 7.84
CA ARG A 65 -3.36 -0.08 9.01
C ARG A 65 -4.18 0.23 10.25
N LYS A 66 -5.23 1.05 10.12
CA LYS A 66 -6.12 1.39 11.24
C LYS A 66 -6.84 0.16 11.76
N ASP A 67 -7.37 -0.67 10.86
CA ASP A 67 -8.09 -1.89 11.21
C ASP A 67 -7.18 -2.94 11.87
N ILE A 68 -5.99 -3.16 11.31
CA ILE A 68 -4.97 -4.07 11.88
C ILE A 68 -4.57 -3.60 13.28
N ASN A 69 -4.29 -2.30 13.46
CA ASN A 69 -3.90 -1.76 14.76
C ASN A 69 -5.03 -1.84 15.80
N ALA A 70 -6.28 -1.54 15.40
CA ALA A 70 -7.43 -1.69 16.28
C ALA A 70 -7.59 -3.14 16.74
N PHE A 71 -7.44 -4.09 15.81
CA PHE A 71 -7.51 -5.50 16.12
C PHE A 71 -6.35 -5.98 17.00
N LYS A 72 -5.09 -5.60 16.69
CA LYS A 72 -3.90 -5.90 17.51
C LYS A 72 -4.09 -5.41 18.95
N LYS A 73 -4.58 -4.19 19.14
CA LYS A 73 -4.92 -3.66 20.48
C LYS A 73 -5.96 -4.51 21.19
N SER A 74 -7.02 -4.96 20.49
CA SER A 74 -8.05 -5.83 21.06
C SER A 74 -7.52 -7.21 21.48
N VAL A 75 -6.51 -7.74 20.78
CA VAL A 75 -5.84 -9.00 21.13
C VAL A 75 -4.96 -8.82 22.36
N LEU A 76 -4.24 -7.70 22.44
CA LEU A 76 -3.35 -7.41 23.56
C LEU A 76 -4.10 -7.25 24.89
N THR A 77 -5.28 -6.62 24.88
CA THR A 77 -6.07 -6.31 26.08
C THR A 77 -6.85 -7.49 26.66
N LYS A 78 -7.07 -8.58 25.90
CA LYS A 78 -7.77 -9.77 26.41
C LYS A 78 -6.84 -10.60 27.32
N LYS A 79 -7.28 -10.81 28.57
CA LYS A 79 -6.57 -11.59 29.61
C LYS A 79 -6.81 -13.10 29.55
N THR A 80 -7.85 -13.59 28.87
CA THR A 80 -8.25 -15.01 28.91
C THR A 80 -8.52 -15.57 27.52
N VAL A 81 -7.85 -16.69 27.19
CA VAL A 81 -7.99 -17.46 25.96
C VAL A 81 -9.21 -18.38 26.09
N ALA A 82 -10.41 -17.83 25.88
CA ALA A 82 -11.59 -18.68 25.69
C ALA A 82 -11.59 -19.18 24.23
N ILE A 83 -11.69 -20.49 24.02
CA ILE A 83 -11.53 -21.21 22.74
C ILE A 83 -12.39 -20.63 21.58
N TYR A 84 -13.56 -20.04 21.88
CA TYR A 84 -14.41 -19.34 20.89
C TYR A 84 -13.81 -18.05 20.33
N VAL A 85 -12.91 -17.41 21.07
CA VAL A 85 -12.18 -16.21 20.66
C VAL A 85 -11.12 -16.55 19.61
N ASP A 86 -10.56 -17.77 19.62
CA ASP A 86 -9.47 -18.21 18.72
C ASP A 86 -9.93 -18.34 17.26
N LEU A 87 -11.10 -18.95 17.01
CA LEU A 87 -11.64 -19.12 15.64
C LEU A 87 -12.02 -17.78 14.99
N THR A 88 -12.61 -16.87 15.75
CA THR A 88 -12.99 -15.54 15.25
C THR A 88 -11.75 -14.70 14.99
N GLN A 89 -10.76 -14.76 15.88
CA GLN A 89 -9.50 -14.03 15.69
C GLN A 89 -8.72 -14.55 14.47
N HIS A 90 -8.70 -15.86 14.26
CA HIS A 90 -8.05 -16.46 13.10
C HIS A 90 -8.71 -16.02 11.78
N LYS A 91 -10.05 -15.94 11.73
CA LYS A 91 -10.78 -15.43 10.56
C LYS A 91 -10.45 -13.97 10.25
N PHE A 92 -10.42 -13.10 11.26
CA PHE A 92 -10.05 -11.69 11.07
C PHE A 92 -8.59 -11.54 10.64
N PHE A 93 -7.69 -12.27 11.27
CA PHE A 93 -6.28 -12.26 10.89
C PHE A 93 -6.07 -12.73 9.44
N LYS A 94 -6.71 -13.84 9.05
CA LYS A 94 -6.69 -14.33 7.67
C LYS A 94 -7.18 -13.26 6.70
N LYS A 95 -8.29 -12.58 7.02
CA LYS A 95 -8.81 -11.49 6.19
C LYS A 95 -7.78 -10.37 6.02
N PHE A 96 -7.09 -9.95 7.08
CA PHE A 96 -6.04 -8.93 6.96
C PHE A 96 -4.88 -9.40 6.09
N LYS A 97 -4.45 -10.65 6.24
CA LYS A 97 -3.42 -11.23 5.39
C LYS A 97 -3.82 -11.23 3.91
N ASP A 98 -5.05 -11.65 3.61
CA ASP A 98 -5.58 -11.66 2.25
C ASP A 98 -5.66 -10.23 1.68
N GLN A 99 -6.06 -9.24 2.49
CA GLN A 99 -6.13 -7.84 2.08
C GLN A 99 -4.75 -7.22 1.85
N VAL A 100 -3.77 -7.49 2.72
CA VAL A 100 -2.39 -7.01 2.55
C VAL A 100 -1.78 -7.63 1.30
N HIS A 101 -1.94 -8.94 1.10
CA HIS A 101 -1.42 -9.63 -0.08
C HIS A 101 -2.05 -9.11 -1.37
N TYR A 102 -3.35 -8.84 -1.36
CA TYR A 102 -4.02 -8.19 -2.48
C TYR A 102 -3.39 -6.81 -2.80
N LEU A 103 -3.21 -5.95 -1.79
CA LEU A 103 -2.61 -4.64 -1.98
C LEU A 103 -1.15 -4.73 -2.46
N GLU A 104 -0.38 -5.69 -1.96
CA GLU A 104 1.01 -5.91 -2.37
C GLU A 104 1.12 -6.32 -3.85
N ASN A 105 0.29 -7.26 -4.31
CA ASN A 105 0.27 -7.69 -5.71
C ASN A 105 -0.20 -6.55 -6.62
N GLU A 106 -1.33 -5.92 -6.28
CA GLU A 106 -1.89 -4.81 -7.03
C GLU A 106 -0.90 -3.63 -7.12
N PHE A 107 -0.21 -3.33 -6.03
CA PHE A 107 0.83 -2.32 -5.99
C PHE A 107 2.02 -2.66 -6.88
N SER A 108 2.46 -3.93 -6.88
CA SER A 108 3.60 -4.38 -7.68
C SER A 108 3.33 -4.20 -9.18
N ASP A 109 2.14 -4.61 -9.64
CA ASP A 109 1.72 -4.46 -11.03
C ASP A 109 1.60 -2.99 -11.43
N TRP A 110 0.93 -2.18 -10.59
CA TRP A 110 0.77 -0.76 -10.81
C TRP A 110 2.10 -0.01 -10.85
N LYS A 111 3.01 -0.32 -9.92
CA LYS A 111 4.30 0.36 -9.83
C LYS A 111 5.14 0.09 -11.07
N LEU A 112 5.11 -1.13 -11.59
CA LEU A 112 5.81 -1.47 -12.83
C LEU A 112 5.35 -0.57 -13.98
N GLU A 113 4.03 -0.46 -14.21
CA GLU A 113 3.48 0.40 -15.26
C GLU A 113 3.84 1.88 -15.03
N ALA A 114 3.73 2.35 -13.79
CA ALA A 114 4.05 3.73 -13.44
C ALA A 114 5.53 4.03 -13.70
N ASP A 115 6.45 3.16 -13.27
CA ASP A 115 7.88 3.33 -13.47
C ASP A 115 8.28 3.31 -14.95
N GLU A 116 7.67 2.44 -15.77
CA GLU A 116 7.89 2.41 -17.22
C GLU A 116 7.55 3.75 -17.86
N LYS A 117 6.35 4.29 -17.61
CA LYS A 117 5.93 5.59 -18.15
C LYS A 117 6.76 6.76 -17.61
N LEU A 118 7.18 6.72 -16.35
CA LEU A 118 8.07 7.73 -15.78
C LEU A 118 9.44 7.74 -16.47
N GLU A 119 10.01 6.58 -16.77
CA GLU A 119 11.28 6.50 -17.50
C GLU A 119 11.12 6.91 -18.98
N GLU A 120 10.01 6.57 -19.64
CA GLU A 120 9.72 7.04 -21.00
C GLU A 120 9.65 8.56 -21.08
N ALA A 121 8.91 9.20 -20.16
CA ALA A 121 8.78 10.65 -20.11
C ALA A 121 10.12 11.35 -19.83
N LYS A 122 10.98 10.73 -19.01
CA LYS A 122 12.34 11.22 -18.74
C LYS A 122 13.25 11.13 -19.97
N MET A 123 13.14 10.07 -20.77
CA MET A 123 13.99 9.88 -21.95
C MET A 123 13.53 10.72 -23.16
N ASN A 124 12.23 10.98 -23.28
CA ASN A 124 11.63 11.67 -24.42
C ASN A 124 10.59 12.72 -23.98
N PRO A 125 11.00 13.86 -23.41
CA PRO A 125 10.08 14.88 -22.89
C PRO A 125 9.18 15.52 -23.96
N THR A 126 9.45 15.28 -25.25
CA THR A 126 8.68 15.78 -26.40
C THR A 126 7.81 14.72 -27.10
N LYS A 127 7.73 13.48 -26.60
CA LYS A 127 7.22 12.34 -27.39
C LYS A 127 6.29 11.37 -26.66
N VAL A 128 5.79 11.70 -25.46
CA VAL A 128 4.74 10.90 -24.81
C VAL A 128 3.45 11.13 -25.62
N ILE A 129 3.15 10.19 -26.52
CA ILE A 129 1.98 10.12 -27.42
C ILE A 129 1.11 8.96 -26.95
#